data_AF-A0A0Q3PBI3-F1
#
_entry.id   AF-A0A0Q3PBI3-F1
#
_cell.length_a   1.000
_cell.length_b   1.000
_cell.length_c   1.000
_cell.angle_alpha   90.00
_cell.angle_beta   90.00
_cell.angle_gamma   90.00
#
_symmetry.space_group_name_H-M   'P 1'
#
loop_
_entity.id
_entity.type
_entity.pdbx_description
1 polymer ?
#
loop_
_entity_poly.entity_id
_entity_poly.type
_entity_poly.pdbx_seq_one_letter_code
_entity_poly.pdbx_strand_id
1 'polypeptide(L)'
;MEVPKKLVNSVSGCADDALAGLVACNPGLQLLQGHRVALRADLVAIRGRVALLSGGGSGHEPAHAGYIGKGMLTGVVSILAAIRANYTGDRLNFGLALERARAEGADVRMVVVGDDSAFATLKKAGRRGLCGTVLIHKVAGALAEAGASLDEIVEKVSAAAKGLGTLGLSLSPCSVPGSKPTFQLADDEMELGLAIQEWVRARPPPAAPAQLLSALADLLLEKMGGSSGVLYGLFLTAAARPLLRSTDLPAWADAMDAGIEAMQRYGGAAPGDRTMG
;
A
#
# COMPACT_ATOMS: atom_id res chain seq x y z
N MET A 1 -23.69 3.52 -27.21
CA MET A 1 -22.26 3.85 -27.31
C MET A 1 -21.76 4.03 -25.88
N GLU A 2 -20.90 3.15 -25.36
CA GLU A 2 -20.39 3.29 -23.99
C GLU A 2 -19.64 4.61 -23.86
N VAL A 3 -20.04 5.44 -22.89
CA VAL A 3 -19.33 6.68 -22.57
C VAL A 3 -18.00 6.29 -21.90
N PRO A 4 -16.84 6.73 -22.42
CA PRO A 4 -15.57 6.43 -21.78
C PRO A 4 -15.52 7.05 -20.38
N LYS A 5 -15.41 6.21 -19.35
CA LYS A 5 -15.34 6.62 -17.94
C LYS A 5 -13.97 7.22 -17.54
N LYS A 6 -13.04 7.40 -18.48
CA LYS A 6 -11.66 7.82 -18.22
C LYS A 6 -11.31 9.07 -19.01
N LEU A 7 -10.78 10.06 -18.32
CA LEU A 7 -10.27 11.29 -18.91
C LEU A 7 -8.81 11.09 -19.32
N VAL A 8 -8.59 10.51 -20.50
CA VAL A 8 -7.25 10.30 -21.08
C VAL A 8 -7.28 10.63 -22.57
N ASN A 9 -6.21 11.28 -23.07
CA ASN A 9 -6.07 11.59 -24.50
C ASN A 9 -5.70 10.34 -25.31
N SER A 10 -4.79 9.53 -24.77
CA SER A 10 -4.37 8.25 -25.35
C SER A 10 -3.94 7.27 -24.27
N VAL A 11 -4.05 5.97 -24.54
CA VAL A 11 -3.63 4.91 -23.60
C VAL A 11 -2.10 4.89 -23.45
N SER A 12 -1.35 5.10 -24.54
CA SER A 12 0.11 5.06 -24.53
C SER A 12 0.75 6.30 -23.91
N GLY A 13 0.09 7.47 -24.04
CA GLY A 13 0.59 8.75 -23.55
C GLY A 13 0.05 9.17 -22.19
N CYS A 14 -0.89 8.45 -21.59
CA CYS A 14 -1.54 8.90 -20.35
C CYS A 14 -0.58 9.12 -19.18
N ALA A 15 0.48 8.31 -19.07
CA ALA A 15 1.50 8.49 -18.04
C ALA A 15 2.39 9.72 -18.30
N ASP A 16 2.68 10.03 -19.57
CA ASP A 16 3.45 11.20 -19.95
C ASP A 16 2.64 12.47 -19.70
N ASP A 17 1.37 12.48 -20.13
CA ASP A 17 0.43 13.58 -19.90
C ASP A 17 0.24 13.86 -18.40
N ALA A 18 0.09 12.80 -17.59
CA ALA A 18 -0.06 12.94 -16.14
C ALA A 18 1.21 13.52 -15.48
N LEU A 19 2.38 13.04 -15.88
CA LEU A 19 3.65 13.52 -15.33
C LEU A 19 3.95 14.96 -15.78
N ALA A 20 3.66 15.29 -17.04
CA ALA A 20 3.77 16.64 -17.57
C ALA A 20 2.81 17.61 -16.87
N GLY A 21 1.56 17.19 -16.65
CA GLY A 21 0.57 17.96 -15.91
C GLY A 21 1.01 18.22 -14.46
N LEU A 22 1.55 17.21 -13.78
CA LEU A 22 2.06 17.36 -12.42
C LEU A 22 3.18 18.40 -12.33
N VAL A 23 4.15 18.35 -13.26
CA VAL A 23 5.26 19.31 -13.29
C VAL A 23 4.79 20.70 -13.69
N ALA A 24 3.87 20.83 -14.65
CA ALA A 24 3.29 22.11 -15.04
C ALA A 24 2.55 22.80 -13.89
N CYS A 25 1.91 22.03 -13.02
CA CYS A 25 1.18 22.55 -11.85
C CYS A 25 2.07 22.76 -10.60
N ASN A 26 3.32 22.33 -10.62
CA ASN A 26 4.21 22.40 -9.46
C ASN A 26 5.59 22.96 -9.84
N PRO A 27 5.83 24.27 -9.64
CA PRO A 27 7.12 24.92 -9.94
C PRO A 27 8.32 24.36 -9.17
N GLY A 28 8.08 23.62 -8.08
CA GLY A 28 9.12 22.93 -7.32
C GLY A 28 9.63 21.66 -7.99
N LEU A 29 9.08 21.26 -9.14
CA LEU A 29 9.44 20.07 -9.89
C LEU A 29 9.96 20.40 -11.29
N GLN A 30 10.74 19.48 -11.86
CA GLN A 30 11.22 19.53 -13.23
C GLN A 30 11.25 18.13 -13.84
N LEU A 31 11.07 18.05 -15.16
CA LEU A 31 11.25 16.81 -15.92
C LEU A 31 12.69 16.70 -16.42
N LEU A 32 13.25 15.49 -16.34
CA LEU A 32 14.47 15.16 -17.06
C LEU A 32 14.12 14.94 -18.53
N GLN A 33 14.59 15.84 -19.40
CA GLN A 33 14.26 15.82 -20.83
C GLN A 33 14.57 14.46 -21.48
N GLY A 34 13.62 13.93 -22.24
CA GLY A 34 13.73 12.62 -22.89
C GLY A 34 13.50 11.41 -21.98
N HIS A 35 13.21 11.62 -20.70
CA HIS A 35 13.00 10.55 -19.72
C HIS A 35 11.70 10.74 -18.93
N ARG A 36 11.09 9.63 -18.52
CA ARG A 36 9.94 9.62 -17.58
C ARG A 36 10.40 9.77 -16.14
N VAL A 37 11.15 10.84 -15.89
CA VAL A 37 11.76 11.13 -14.59
C VAL A 37 11.40 12.55 -14.17
N ALA A 38 10.75 12.66 -13.02
CA ALA A 38 10.51 13.93 -12.35
C ALA A 38 11.49 14.10 -11.20
N LEU A 39 12.02 15.30 -11.04
CA LEU A 39 13.01 15.67 -10.04
C LEU A 39 12.53 16.94 -9.32
N ARG A 40 13.02 17.19 -8.11
CA ARG A 40 12.89 18.52 -7.50
C ARG A 40 13.66 19.56 -8.32
N ALA A 41 13.15 20.79 -8.38
CA ALA A 41 13.76 21.89 -9.15
C ALA A 41 15.06 22.41 -8.49
N ASP A 42 15.17 22.32 -7.16
CA ASP A 42 16.25 22.91 -6.35
C ASP A 42 17.40 21.92 -6.05
N LEU A 43 17.81 21.10 -7.03
CA LEU A 43 18.89 20.11 -6.86
C LEU A 43 20.20 20.71 -6.34
N VAL A 44 20.49 21.97 -6.69
CA VAL A 44 21.70 22.68 -6.21
C VAL A 44 21.69 22.83 -4.68
N ALA A 45 20.52 23.07 -4.07
CA ALA A 45 20.37 23.30 -2.64
C ALA A 45 20.63 22.05 -1.79
N ILE A 46 20.60 20.87 -2.39
CA ILE A 46 20.83 19.58 -1.72
C ILE A 46 22.13 18.90 -2.14
N ARG A 47 23.01 19.61 -2.86
CA ARG A 47 24.32 19.08 -3.23
C ARG A 47 25.09 18.66 -1.96
N GLY A 48 25.67 17.47 -1.99
CA GLY A 48 26.39 16.89 -0.85
C GLY A 48 25.50 16.15 0.16
N ARG A 49 24.18 16.16 -0.01
CA ARG A 49 23.26 15.31 0.76
C ARG A 49 22.93 14.04 -0.01
N VAL A 50 22.45 13.03 0.71
CA VAL A 50 21.98 11.78 0.11
C VAL A 50 20.75 12.05 -0.75
N ALA A 51 20.80 11.65 -2.02
CA ALA A 51 19.67 11.72 -2.93
C ALA A 51 18.77 10.48 -2.78
N LEU A 52 17.46 10.70 -2.72
CA LEU A 52 16.48 9.62 -2.60
C LEU A 52 15.69 9.49 -3.88
N LEU A 53 15.81 8.32 -4.50
CA LEU A 53 15.08 7.96 -5.72
C LEU A 53 14.09 6.84 -5.41
N SER A 54 12.89 6.96 -5.96
CA SER A 54 11.88 5.89 -5.95
C SER A 54 11.20 5.82 -7.31
N GLY A 55 10.23 4.93 -7.46
CA GLY A 55 9.57 4.72 -8.74
C GLY A 55 8.77 3.43 -8.77
N GLY A 56 8.07 3.26 -9.87
CA GLY A 56 7.16 2.15 -10.09
C GLY A 56 6.26 2.42 -11.29
N GLY A 57 5.21 1.61 -11.41
CA GLY A 57 4.17 1.80 -12.41
C GLY A 57 3.32 3.04 -12.18
N SER A 58 2.81 3.61 -13.27
CA SER A 58 1.76 4.64 -13.24
C SER A 58 0.41 4.07 -12.80
N GLY A 59 -0.50 4.94 -12.35
CA GLY A 59 -1.84 4.55 -11.85
C GLY A 59 -1.96 4.47 -10.33
N HIS A 60 -0.94 4.92 -9.59
CA HIS A 60 -0.93 5.03 -8.13
C HIS A 60 -0.78 6.48 -7.66
N GLU A 61 -0.99 7.46 -8.53
CA GLU A 61 -0.86 8.88 -8.24
C GLU A 61 -1.68 9.24 -6.98
N PRO A 62 -1.11 9.97 -6.00
CA PRO A 62 0.13 10.76 -6.08
C PRO A 62 1.43 9.95 -5.94
N ALA A 63 1.37 8.65 -5.65
CA ALA A 63 2.57 7.83 -5.56
C ALA A 63 3.20 7.60 -6.95
N HIS A 64 4.49 7.84 -7.16
CA HIS A 64 5.46 8.42 -6.21
C HIS A 64 5.76 9.90 -6.47
N ALA A 65 5.39 10.44 -7.63
CA ALA A 65 5.83 11.76 -8.08
C ALA A 65 5.32 12.92 -7.21
N GLY A 66 4.17 12.75 -6.55
CA GLY A 66 3.64 13.72 -5.58
C GLY A 66 4.42 13.79 -4.26
N TYR A 67 5.37 12.89 -4.03
CA TYR A 67 6.23 12.87 -2.83
C TYR A 67 7.63 13.43 -3.08
N ILE A 68 7.84 14.07 -4.23
CA ILE A 68 9.09 14.79 -4.52
C ILE A 68 9.08 16.12 -3.77
N GLY A 69 10.13 16.39 -2.98
CA GLY A 69 10.27 17.65 -2.26
C GLY A 69 11.19 17.59 -1.05
N LYS A 70 11.35 18.74 -0.39
CA LYS A 70 12.18 18.89 0.81
C LYS A 70 11.72 17.91 1.91
N GLY A 71 12.67 17.13 2.44
CA GLY A 71 12.38 16.13 3.47
C GLY A 71 11.58 14.92 3.00
N MET A 72 11.49 14.67 1.68
CA MET A 72 10.96 13.44 1.06
C MET A 72 11.86 13.03 -0.13
N LEU A 73 11.31 12.71 -1.31
CA LEU A 73 12.08 12.21 -2.45
C LEU A 73 12.82 13.34 -3.21
N THR A 74 14.01 13.02 -3.72
CA THR A 74 14.75 13.86 -4.66
C THR A 74 14.19 13.75 -6.07
N GLY A 75 13.77 12.54 -6.46
CA GLY A 75 13.26 12.26 -7.78
C GLY A 75 12.53 10.93 -7.87
N VAL A 76 11.75 10.77 -8.94
CA VAL A 76 10.95 9.58 -9.21
C VAL A 76 11.12 9.15 -10.65
N VAL A 77 11.32 7.85 -10.85
CA VAL A 77 11.32 7.18 -12.15
C VAL A 77 9.94 6.55 -12.37
N SER A 78 9.19 7.02 -13.37
CA SER A 78 7.92 6.43 -13.77
C SER A 78 8.13 5.41 -14.89
N ILE A 79 7.73 4.16 -14.65
CA ILE A 79 7.81 3.09 -15.63
C ILE A 79 6.40 2.86 -16.22
N LEU A 80 6.31 2.76 -17.55
CA LEU A 80 5.04 2.48 -18.22
C LEU A 80 4.75 0.99 -18.20
N ALA A 81 4.19 0.55 -17.08
CA ALA A 81 3.43 -0.69 -16.90
C ALA A 81 2.80 -0.59 -15.51
N ALA A 82 1.63 -1.20 -15.29
CA ALA A 82 0.98 -1.27 -13.98
C ALA A 82 1.79 -2.15 -12.99
N ILE A 83 3.00 -1.73 -12.63
CA ILE A 83 3.92 -2.42 -11.75
C ILE A 83 3.81 -1.79 -10.36
N ARG A 84 3.46 -2.60 -9.35
CA ARG A 84 3.35 -2.11 -7.97
C ARG A 84 4.71 -2.13 -7.29
N ALA A 85 4.93 -1.21 -6.35
CA ALA A 85 6.12 -1.17 -5.51
C ALA A 85 6.46 -2.57 -4.93
N ASN A 86 7.73 -2.96 -5.06
CA ASN A 86 8.26 -4.28 -4.71
C ASN A 86 7.59 -5.47 -5.41
N TYR A 87 7.49 -5.38 -6.74
CA TYR A 87 7.24 -6.51 -7.65
C TYR A 87 8.56 -7.01 -8.26
N THR A 88 8.54 -8.25 -8.78
CA THR A 88 9.72 -8.85 -9.45
C THR A 88 10.28 -7.94 -10.56
N GLY A 89 9.42 -7.29 -11.36
CA GLY A 89 9.84 -6.38 -12.42
C GLY A 89 10.58 -5.14 -11.88
N ASP A 90 10.07 -4.52 -10.82
CA ASP A 90 10.73 -3.37 -10.19
C ASP A 90 12.09 -3.76 -9.61
N ARG A 91 12.15 -4.89 -8.89
CA ARG A 91 13.41 -5.36 -8.28
C ARG A 91 14.48 -5.63 -9.33
N LEU A 92 14.11 -6.20 -10.47
CA LEU A 92 15.04 -6.46 -11.57
C LEU A 92 15.50 -5.16 -12.25
N ASN A 93 14.57 -4.24 -12.54
CA ASN A 93 14.89 -2.96 -13.18
C ASN A 93 15.75 -2.06 -12.28
N PHE A 94 15.37 -1.88 -11.02
CA PHE A 94 16.17 -1.13 -10.05
C PHE A 94 17.47 -1.84 -9.70
N GLY A 95 17.47 -3.17 -9.61
CA GLY A 95 18.69 -3.96 -9.40
C GLY A 95 19.71 -3.76 -10.53
N LEU A 96 19.26 -3.82 -11.79
CA LEU A 96 20.11 -3.55 -12.95
C LEU A 96 20.64 -2.11 -12.96
N ALA A 97 19.79 -1.13 -12.65
CA ALA A 97 20.20 0.27 -12.55
C ALA A 97 21.25 0.48 -11.43
N LEU A 98 21.07 -0.18 -10.30
CA LEU A 98 21.99 -0.13 -9.16
C LEU A 98 23.35 -0.75 -9.50
N GLU A 99 23.37 -1.92 -10.16
CA GLU A 99 24.64 -2.54 -10.59
C GLU A 99 25.38 -1.69 -11.63
N ARG A 100 24.65 -1.05 -12.56
CA ARG A 100 25.24 -0.10 -13.52
C ARG A 100 25.83 1.12 -12.82
N ALA A 101 25.08 1.75 -11.91
CA ALA A 101 25.55 2.90 -11.16
C ALA A 101 26.80 2.57 -10.33
N ARG A 102 26.86 1.37 -9.70
CA ARG A 102 28.05 0.89 -8.99
C ARG A 102 29.25 0.67 -9.91
N ALA A 103 29.02 0.11 -11.09
CA ALA A 103 30.08 -0.07 -12.09
C ALA A 103 30.66 1.28 -12.57
N GLU A 104 29.85 2.35 -12.53
CA GLU A 104 30.27 3.73 -12.79
C GLU A 104 30.87 4.42 -11.56
N GLY A 105 31.03 3.72 -10.44
CA GLY A 105 31.65 4.22 -9.21
C GLY A 105 30.72 4.97 -8.27
N ALA A 106 29.40 4.96 -8.50
CA ALA A 106 28.44 5.62 -7.61
C ALA A 106 28.22 4.81 -6.32
N ASP A 107 28.28 5.50 -5.18
CA ASP A 107 27.92 4.92 -3.89
C ASP A 107 26.39 4.88 -3.74
N VAL A 108 25.80 3.74 -4.11
CA VAL A 108 24.34 3.55 -4.11
C VAL A 108 23.92 2.33 -3.27
N ARG A 109 22.77 2.46 -2.62
CA ARG A 109 22.12 1.42 -1.82
C ARG A 109 20.65 1.33 -2.21
N MET A 110 20.05 0.15 -2.01
CA MET A 110 18.64 -0.08 -2.26
C MET A 110 18.00 -0.66 -1.01
N VAL A 111 16.90 -0.05 -0.59
CA VAL A 111 16.02 -0.60 0.45
C VAL A 111 14.75 -1.08 -0.23
N VAL A 112 14.33 -2.30 0.10
CA VAL A 112 13.10 -2.88 -0.42
C VAL A 112 12.01 -2.78 0.65
N VAL A 113 10.89 -2.16 0.31
CA VAL A 113 9.72 -2.07 1.18
C VAL A 113 8.76 -3.19 0.83
N GLY A 114 8.55 -4.11 1.78
CA GLY A 114 7.58 -5.20 1.68
C GLY A 114 6.61 -5.14 2.85
N ASP A 115 5.75 -4.13 2.85
CA ASP A 115 4.79 -3.86 3.92
C ASP A 115 3.47 -4.63 3.76
N ASP A 116 3.19 -5.24 2.61
CA ASP A 116 1.94 -5.98 2.43
C ASP A 116 1.87 -7.23 3.33
N SER A 117 0.92 -7.21 4.26
CA SER A 117 0.66 -8.30 5.21
C SER A 117 -0.44 -9.25 4.74
N ALA A 118 -0.97 -9.10 3.52
CA ALA A 118 -2.11 -9.88 3.04
C ALA A 118 -1.82 -11.37 2.80
N PHE A 119 -0.55 -11.78 2.65
CA PHE A 119 -0.19 -13.16 2.37
C PHE A 119 0.58 -13.81 3.52
N ALA A 120 0.06 -14.93 4.01
CA ALA A 120 0.69 -15.74 5.05
C ALA A 120 1.93 -16.51 4.54
N THR A 121 1.99 -16.82 3.25
CA THR A 121 3.15 -17.46 2.60
C THR A 121 3.96 -16.46 1.79
N LEU A 122 5.24 -16.34 2.13
CA LEU A 122 6.18 -15.52 1.38
C LEU A 122 6.43 -16.15 0.00
N LYS A 123 6.10 -15.42 -1.06
CA LYS A 123 6.57 -15.76 -2.42
C LYS A 123 8.10 -15.59 -2.48
N LYS A 124 8.77 -16.21 -3.45
CA LYS A 124 10.23 -16.02 -3.69
C LYS A 124 10.67 -14.55 -3.76
N ALA A 125 9.78 -13.64 -4.19
CA ALA A 125 10.04 -12.20 -4.29
C ALA A 125 9.82 -11.40 -2.98
N GLY A 126 9.25 -12.03 -1.93
CA GLY A 126 8.87 -11.37 -0.67
C GLY A 126 7.44 -10.82 -0.67
N ARG A 127 7.13 -10.01 0.36
CA ARG A 127 5.87 -9.25 0.50
C ARG A 127 5.81 -8.11 -0.52
N ARG A 128 4.62 -7.73 -1.00
CA ARG A 128 4.44 -6.57 -1.90
C ARG A 128 4.71 -5.26 -1.13
N GLY A 129 5.06 -4.20 -1.84
CA GLY A 129 5.11 -2.83 -1.32
C GLY A 129 3.79 -2.12 -1.62
N LEU A 130 3.16 -1.54 -0.60
CA LEU A 130 1.89 -0.82 -0.68
C LEU A 130 2.06 0.59 -0.12
N CYS A 131 1.00 1.17 0.46
CA CYS A 131 0.98 2.55 0.89
C CYS A 131 1.97 2.86 2.02
N GLY A 132 2.43 1.88 2.79
CA GLY A 132 3.45 2.06 3.83
C GLY A 132 4.77 2.61 3.28
N THR A 133 5.03 2.42 1.98
CA THR A 133 6.16 3.02 1.28
C THR A 133 6.25 4.55 1.47
N VAL A 134 5.12 5.26 1.61
CA VAL A 134 5.13 6.72 1.85
C VAL A 134 5.78 7.09 3.19
N LEU A 135 5.61 6.27 4.22
CA LEU A 135 6.22 6.49 5.54
C LEU A 135 7.73 6.29 5.46
N ILE A 136 8.17 5.28 4.70
CA ILE A 136 9.58 5.03 4.42
C ILE A 136 10.19 6.21 3.66
N HIS A 137 9.50 6.75 2.64
CA HIS A 137 9.93 7.97 1.94
C HIS A 137 10.08 9.15 2.90
N LYS A 138 9.15 9.32 3.84
CA LYS A 138 9.21 10.43 4.80
C LYS A 138 10.38 10.31 5.77
N VAL A 139 10.59 9.13 6.34
CA VAL A 139 11.69 8.86 7.28
C VAL A 139 13.03 9.04 6.58
N ALA A 140 13.20 8.42 5.41
CA ALA A 140 14.43 8.55 4.62
C ALA A 140 14.68 10.02 4.24
N GLY A 141 13.65 10.72 3.75
CA GLY A 141 13.73 12.12 3.34
C GLY A 141 14.10 13.05 4.49
N ALA A 142 13.52 12.84 5.67
CA ALA A 142 13.87 13.61 6.85
C ALA A 142 15.33 13.40 7.29
N LEU A 143 15.82 12.16 7.26
CA LEU A 143 17.22 11.84 7.58
C LEU A 143 18.19 12.45 6.56
N ALA A 144 17.88 12.33 5.27
CA ALA A 144 18.68 12.93 4.20
C ALA A 144 18.72 14.47 4.30
N GLU A 145 17.59 15.10 4.64
CA GLU A 145 17.50 16.54 4.86
C GLU A 145 18.29 16.99 6.10
N ALA A 146 18.34 16.15 7.15
CA ALA A 146 19.16 16.36 8.34
C ALA A 146 20.66 16.09 8.10
N GLY A 147 21.06 15.62 6.92
CA GLY A 147 22.46 15.36 6.57
C GLY A 147 23.00 14.02 7.08
N ALA A 148 22.13 13.06 7.42
CA ALA A 148 22.54 11.71 7.77
C ALA A 148 23.30 11.04 6.63
N SER A 149 24.22 10.14 6.98
CA SER A 149 25.01 9.40 5.98
C SER A 149 24.16 8.35 5.25
N LEU A 150 24.64 7.89 4.09
CA LEU A 150 23.95 6.86 3.32
C LEU A 150 23.75 5.57 4.14
N ASP A 151 24.79 5.14 4.86
CA ASP A 151 24.72 3.92 5.67
C ASP A 151 23.74 4.06 6.85
N GLU A 152 23.73 5.22 7.53
CA GLU A 152 22.79 5.49 8.62
C GLU A 152 21.33 5.49 8.13
N ILE A 153 21.08 6.11 6.97
CA ILE A 153 19.75 6.11 6.35
C ILE A 153 19.34 4.68 6.03
N VAL A 154 20.20 3.89 5.40
CA VAL A 154 19.89 2.50 5.02
C VAL A 154 19.60 1.65 6.25
N GLU A 155 20.38 1.78 7.33
CA GLU A 155 20.16 1.04 8.57
C GLU A 155 18.79 1.36 9.16
N LYS A 156 18.51 2.64 9.42
CA LYS A 156 17.27 3.10 10.06
C LYS A 156 16.04 2.80 9.21
N VAL A 157 16.12 3.05 7.91
CA VAL A 157 15.00 2.82 6.99
C VAL A 157 14.75 1.32 6.80
N SER A 158 15.79 0.49 6.76
CA SER A 158 15.63 -0.97 6.69
C SER A 158 14.99 -1.53 7.96
N ALA A 159 15.35 -0.99 9.14
CA ALA A 159 14.71 -1.36 10.40
C ALA A 159 13.22 -0.97 10.40
N ALA A 160 12.90 0.27 10.00
CA ALA A 160 11.53 0.74 9.89
C ALA A 160 10.69 -0.08 8.89
N ALA A 161 11.26 -0.40 7.73
CA ALA A 161 10.58 -1.20 6.70
C ALA A 161 10.29 -2.64 7.17
N LYS A 162 11.16 -3.24 8.00
CA LYS A 162 10.92 -4.57 8.57
C LYS A 162 9.75 -4.59 9.55
N GLY A 163 9.58 -3.51 10.32
CA GLY A 163 8.47 -3.35 11.27
C GLY A 163 7.15 -2.94 10.61
N LEU A 164 7.13 -2.67 9.31
CA LEU A 164 5.97 -2.12 8.62
C LEU A 164 5.01 -3.19 8.12
N GLY A 165 3.72 -2.92 8.31
CA GLY A 165 2.62 -3.76 7.88
C GLY A 165 1.48 -2.91 7.33
N THR A 166 0.93 -3.34 6.21
CA THR A 166 -0.18 -2.73 5.49
C THR A 166 -1.08 -3.85 5.00
N LEU A 167 -2.39 -3.67 5.16
CA LEU A 167 -3.40 -4.55 4.58
C LEU A 167 -4.37 -3.71 3.75
N GLY A 168 -4.57 -4.12 2.50
CA GLY A 168 -5.50 -3.48 1.58
C GLY A 168 -6.75 -4.34 1.35
N LEU A 169 -7.87 -3.68 1.08
CA LEU A 169 -9.15 -4.28 0.75
C LEU A 169 -9.71 -3.59 -0.49
N SER A 170 -10.28 -4.33 -1.43
CA SER A 170 -11.04 -3.74 -2.53
C SER A 170 -12.35 -4.49 -2.78
N LEU A 171 -13.42 -3.71 -3.00
CA LEU A 171 -14.75 -4.18 -3.37
C LEU A 171 -14.93 -4.29 -4.90
N SER A 172 -13.99 -3.76 -5.68
CA SER A 172 -14.03 -3.83 -7.14
C SER A 172 -12.63 -3.81 -7.75
N PRO A 173 -12.44 -4.40 -8.94
CA PRO A 173 -11.16 -4.37 -9.62
C PRO A 173 -10.88 -2.97 -10.20
N CYS A 174 -9.62 -2.55 -10.13
CA CYS A 174 -9.17 -1.37 -10.87
C CYS A 174 -9.24 -1.64 -12.38
N SER A 175 -9.68 -0.65 -13.15
CA SER A 175 -9.62 -0.70 -14.60
C SER A 175 -8.38 0.05 -15.09
N VAL A 176 -7.54 -0.59 -15.90
CA VAL A 176 -6.36 0.06 -16.53
C VAL A 176 -6.78 0.60 -17.90
N PRO A 177 -6.38 1.83 -18.31
CA PRO A 177 -6.68 2.34 -19.66
C PRO A 177 -6.24 1.34 -20.74
N GLY A 178 -7.13 1.05 -21.70
CA GLY A 178 -6.86 0.10 -22.79
C GLY A 178 -6.77 -1.38 -22.40
N SER A 179 -7.08 -1.75 -21.16
CA SER A 179 -7.11 -3.14 -20.70
C SER A 179 -8.47 -3.51 -20.11
N LYS A 180 -8.83 -4.81 -20.21
CA LYS A 180 -9.94 -5.37 -19.42
C LYS A 180 -9.59 -5.35 -17.92
N PRO A 181 -10.57 -5.40 -16.99
CA PRO A 181 -10.30 -5.46 -15.55
C PRO A 181 -9.28 -6.55 -15.22
N THR A 182 -8.34 -6.26 -14.32
CA THR A 182 -7.20 -7.15 -14.02
C THR A 182 -7.64 -8.49 -13.41
N PHE A 183 -8.87 -8.53 -12.89
CA PHE A 183 -9.65 -9.71 -12.49
C PHE A 183 -11.13 -9.31 -12.50
N GLN A 184 -12.05 -10.27 -12.51
CA GLN A 184 -13.49 -10.03 -12.30
C GLN A 184 -13.87 -10.54 -10.92
N LEU A 185 -14.45 -9.66 -10.11
CA LEU A 185 -15.22 -10.03 -8.91
C LEU A 185 -16.68 -10.03 -9.34
N ALA A 186 -17.47 -10.99 -8.86
CA ALA A 186 -18.93 -10.83 -8.89
C ALA A 186 -19.34 -9.62 -8.03
N ASP A 187 -20.55 -9.09 -8.22
CA ASP A 187 -21.03 -7.87 -7.51
C ASP A 187 -21.04 -8.03 -5.96
N ASP A 188 -20.81 -9.24 -5.45
CA ASP A 188 -20.78 -9.65 -4.05
C ASP A 188 -19.40 -10.14 -3.53
N GLU A 189 -18.29 -9.99 -4.26
CA GLU A 189 -16.97 -10.50 -3.87
C GLU A 189 -15.92 -9.42 -3.45
N MET A 190 -14.93 -9.80 -2.61
CA MET A 190 -13.90 -8.91 -2.02
C MET A 190 -12.56 -9.66 -1.77
N GLU A 191 -11.39 -8.99 -1.73
CA GLU A 191 -10.05 -9.65 -1.62
C GLU A 191 -9.74 -10.27 -0.23
N LEU A 192 -10.25 -9.74 0.89
CA LEU A 192 -10.34 -10.46 2.19
C LEU A 192 -11.19 -11.74 2.05
N GLY A 193 -12.09 -11.71 1.07
CA GLY A 193 -12.89 -12.83 0.65
C GLY A 193 -12.06 -13.99 0.14
N LEU A 194 -10.79 -13.88 -0.29
CA LEU A 194 -10.04 -15.08 -0.71
C LEU A 194 -9.77 -16.04 0.46
N ALA A 195 -9.31 -15.54 1.61
CA ALA A 195 -9.09 -16.36 2.80
C ALA A 195 -10.41 -16.91 3.37
N ILE A 196 -11.46 -16.08 3.37
CA ILE A 196 -12.81 -16.49 3.78
C ILE A 196 -13.43 -17.48 2.77
N GLN A 197 -13.18 -17.32 1.47
CA GLN A 197 -13.65 -18.23 0.43
C GLN A 197 -12.91 -19.56 0.49
N GLU A 198 -11.60 -19.57 0.70
CA GLU A 198 -10.85 -20.81 0.96
C GLU A 198 -11.40 -21.51 2.21
N TRP A 199 -11.70 -20.75 3.27
CA TRP A 199 -12.29 -21.27 4.50
C TRP A 199 -13.71 -21.84 4.28
N VAL A 200 -14.58 -21.14 3.56
CA VAL A 200 -15.95 -21.58 3.20
C VAL A 200 -15.90 -22.78 2.23
N ARG A 201 -14.92 -22.86 1.34
CA ARG A 201 -14.73 -23.99 0.42
C ARG A 201 -14.19 -25.23 1.15
N ALA A 202 -13.39 -25.04 2.19
CA ALA A 202 -12.81 -26.13 2.97
C ALA A 202 -13.82 -26.74 3.97
N ARG A 203 -14.79 -25.96 4.46
CA ARG A 203 -15.84 -26.46 5.37
C ARG A 203 -17.14 -25.65 5.24
N PRO A 204 -18.31 -26.28 5.38
CA PRO A 204 -19.57 -25.54 5.44
C PRO A 204 -19.57 -24.58 6.64
N PRO A 205 -20.00 -23.32 6.45
CA PRO A 205 -20.03 -22.34 7.53
C PRO A 205 -21.05 -22.75 8.61
N PRO A 206 -20.80 -22.42 9.90
CA PRO A 206 -21.76 -22.67 10.96
C PRO A 206 -23.11 -21.99 10.69
N ALA A 207 -24.21 -22.69 10.97
CA ALA A 207 -25.57 -22.16 10.77
C ALA A 207 -25.93 -21.08 11.81
N ALA A 208 -25.30 -21.11 12.98
CA ALA A 208 -25.53 -20.12 14.04
C ALA A 208 -24.65 -18.87 13.80
N PRO A 209 -25.23 -17.66 13.68
CA PRO A 209 -24.47 -16.43 13.42
C PRO A 209 -23.35 -16.16 14.44
N ALA A 210 -23.58 -16.43 15.73
CA ALA A 210 -22.55 -16.32 16.75
C ALA A 210 -21.33 -17.22 16.47
N GLN A 211 -21.58 -18.47 16.06
CA GLN A 211 -20.51 -19.42 15.74
C GLN A 211 -19.78 -19.04 14.46
N LEU A 212 -20.49 -18.48 13.48
CA LEU A 212 -19.88 -17.95 12.26
C LEU A 212 -18.95 -16.77 12.59
N LEU A 213 -19.41 -15.81 13.39
CA LEU A 213 -18.59 -14.66 13.80
C LEU A 213 -17.36 -15.09 14.61
N SER A 214 -17.51 -16.04 15.55
CA SER A 214 -16.35 -16.61 16.27
C SER A 214 -15.38 -17.32 15.35
N ALA A 215 -15.87 -18.11 14.39
CA ALA A 215 -14.99 -18.84 13.47
C ALA A 215 -14.28 -17.91 12.48
N LEU A 216 -14.91 -16.80 12.09
CA LEU A 216 -14.26 -15.74 11.33
C LEU A 216 -13.24 -14.99 12.21
N ALA A 217 -13.55 -14.73 13.49
CA ALA A 217 -12.60 -14.14 14.42
C ALA A 217 -11.34 -14.98 14.55
N ASP A 218 -11.49 -16.31 14.72
CA ASP A 218 -10.37 -17.25 14.78
C ASP A 218 -9.57 -17.26 13.47
N LEU A 219 -10.27 -17.27 12.33
CA LEU A 219 -9.62 -17.20 11.01
C LEU A 219 -8.80 -15.91 10.86
N LEU A 220 -9.34 -14.77 11.29
CA LEU A 220 -8.61 -13.51 11.24
C LEU A 220 -7.47 -13.50 12.26
N LEU A 221 -7.64 -13.98 13.49
CA LEU A 221 -6.55 -14.06 14.47
C LEU A 221 -5.41 -14.99 14.02
N GLU A 222 -5.74 -16.08 13.33
CA GLU A 222 -4.77 -17.06 12.85
C GLU A 222 -4.08 -16.63 11.54
N LYS A 223 -4.82 -16.01 10.61
CA LYS A 223 -4.34 -15.70 9.26
C LYS A 223 -3.99 -14.23 9.05
N MET A 224 -4.54 -13.31 9.84
CA MET A 224 -4.29 -11.88 9.80
C MET A 224 -3.31 -11.54 10.93
N GLY A 225 -2.02 -11.38 10.62
CA GLY A 225 -1.01 -10.97 11.60
C GLY A 225 -1.11 -9.47 11.96
N GLY A 226 -0.51 -9.07 13.09
CA GLY A 226 -0.39 -7.67 13.52
C GLY A 226 -1.56 -7.15 14.38
N SER A 227 -1.60 -5.83 14.61
CA SER A 227 -2.64 -5.13 15.40
C SER A 227 -4.03 -5.30 14.78
N SER A 228 -4.12 -5.27 13.44
CA SER A 228 -5.41 -5.37 12.74
C SER A 228 -6.08 -6.73 12.91
N GLY A 229 -5.35 -7.85 12.89
CA GLY A 229 -5.92 -9.17 13.15
C GLY A 229 -6.48 -9.30 14.56
N VAL A 230 -5.79 -8.70 15.53
CA VAL A 230 -6.25 -8.60 16.93
C VAL A 230 -7.50 -7.72 17.02
N LEU A 231 -7.53 -6.57 16.32
CA LEU A 231 -8.68 -5.64 16.32
C LEU A 231 -9.92 -6.25 15.67
N TYR A 232 -9.81 -6.85 14.49
CA TYR A 232 -10.93 -7.51 13.82
C TYR A 232 -11.34 -8.81 14.54
N GLY A 233 -10.39 -9.54 15.11
CA GLY A 233 -10.66 -10.67 15.99
C GLY A 233 -11.46 -10.26 17.23
N LEU A 234 -11.06 -9.17 17.89
CA LEU A 234 -11.77 -8.56 19.02
C LEU A 234 -13.19 -8.14 18.64
N PHE A 235 -13.34 -7.44 17.51
CA PHE A 235 -14.63 -7.01 17.00
C PHE A 235 -15.57 -8.20 16.81
N LEU A 236 -15.15 -9.20 16.03
CA LEU A 236 -16.00 -10.36 15.68
C LEU A 236 -16.28 -11.24 16.90
N THR A 237 -15.32 -11.37 17.82
CA THR A 237 -15.50 -12.10 19.08
C THR A 237 -16.53 -11.42 19.98
N ALA A 238 -16.50 -10.08 20.07
CA ALA A 238 -17.47 -9.33 20.86
C ALA A 238 -18.85 -9.33 20.20
N ALA A 239 -18.92 -9.16 18.88
CA ALA A 239 -20.15 -9.21 18.10
C ALA A 239 -20.85 -10.58 18.13
N ALA A 240 -20.11 -11.67 18.34
CA ALA A 240 -20.72 -12.99 18.51
C ALA A 240 -21.62 -13.11 19.75
N ARG A 241 -21.39 -12.31 20.80
CA ARG A 241 -22.05 -12.50 22.11
C ARG A 241 -23.54 -12.16 22.11
N PRO A 242 -24.00 -11.02 21.55
CA PRO A 242 -25.43 -10.73 21.48
C PRO A 242 -26.19 -11.77 20.64
N LEU A 243 -25.53 -12.29 19.60
CA LEU A 243 -26.09 -13.30 18.70
C LEU A 243 -26.22 -14.70 19.31
N LEU A 244 -25.69 -14.95 20.51
CA LEU A 244 -25.94 -16.19 21.26
C LEU A 244 -27.37 -16.25 21.82
N ARG A 245 -28.03 -15.09 21.99
CA ARG A 245 -29.34 -14.98 22.65
C ARG A 245 -30.49 -14.84 21.66
N SER A 246 -30.30 -14.06 20.60
CA SER A 246 -31.28 -13.84 19.54
C SER A 246 -30.56 -13.52 18.22
N THR A 247 -31.23 -13.72 17.10
CA THR A 247 -30.71 -13.41 15.75
C THR A 247 -31.59 -12.42 15.00
N ASP A 248 -32.45 -11.70 15.72
CA ASP A 248 -33.28 -10.62 15.18
C ASP A 248 -32.48 -9.35 14.89
N LEU A 249 -33.09 -8.40 14.19
CA LEU A 249 -32.48 -7.12 13.83
C LEU A 249 -31.91 -6.35 15.04
N PRO A 250 -32.63 -6.24 16.18
CA PRO A 250 -32.07 -5.65 17.39
C PRO A 250 -30.80 -6.35 17.88
N ALA A 251 -30.77 -7.69 17.91
CA ALA A 251 -29.58 -8.43 18.33
C ALA A 251 -28.38 -8.22 17.39
N TRP A 252 -28.62 -7.99 16.10
CA TRP A 252 -27.57 -7.61 15.15
C TRP A 252 -27.05 -6.19 15.37
N ALA A 253 -27.92 -5.24 15.76
CA ALA A 253 -27.48 -3.90 16.15
C ALA A 253 -26.60 -3.97 17.41
N ASP A 254 -27.07 -4.69 18.43
CA ASP A 254 -26.30 -4.93 19.67
C ASP A 254 -24.96 -5.61 19.39
N ALA A 255 -24.91 -6.53 18.41
CA ALA A 255 -23.68 -7.20 17.98
C ALA A 255 -22.66 -6.22 17.39
N MET A 256 -23.10 -5.31 16.52
CA MET A 256 -22.21 -4.30 15.92
C MET A 256 -21.72 -3.32 16.97
N ASP A 257 -22.60 -2.87 17.87
CA ASP A 257 -22.24 -1.98 18.97
C ASP A 257 -21.22 -2.65 19.91
N ALA A 258 -21.42 -3.92 20.26
CA ALA A 258 -20.47 -4.68 21.07
C ALA A 258 -19.11 -4.84 20.39
N GLY A 259 -19.08 -5.04 19.07
CA GLY A 259 -17.86 -5.09 18.28
C GLY A 259 -17.10 -3.76 18.29
N ILE A 260 -17.81 -2.65 18.04
CA ILE A 260 -17.25 -1.29 18.03
C ILE A 260 -16.73 -0.93 19.43
N GLU A 261 -17.50 -1.18 20.47
CA GLU A 261 -17.12 -0.87 21.86
C GLU A 261 -15.86 -1.66 22.26
N ALA A 262 -15.75 -2.93 21.86
CA ALA A 262 -14.55 -3.72 22.08
C ALA A 262 -13.32 -3.14 21.36
N MET A 263 -13.46 -2.75 20.09
CA MET A 263 -12.38 -2.11 19.35
C MET A 263 -11.97 -0.77 19.98
N GLN A 264 -12.92 0.05 20.43
CA GLN A 264 -12.63 1.34 21.08
C GLN A 264 -11.95 1.14 22.44
N ARG A 265 -12.45 0.20 23.25
CA ARG A 265 -11.91 -0.09 24.59
C ARG A 265 -10.47 -0.56 24.56
N TYR A 266 -10.12 -1.43 23.62
CA TYR A 266 -8.78 -2.03 23.53
C TYR A 266 -7.85 -1.31 22.54
N GLY A 267 -8.40 -0.62 21.55
CA GLY A 267 -7.65 0.16 20.56
C GLY A 267 -7.44 1.63 20.93
N GLY A 268 -8.15 2.15 21.93
CA GLY A 268 -8.01 3.54 22.42
C GLY A 268 -8.62 4.61 21.51
N ALA A 269 -9.37 4.21 20.47
CA ALA A 269 -9.99 5.12 19.51
C ALA A 269 -11.36 5.61 20.00
N ALA A 270 -11.69 6.86 19.69
CA ALA A 270 -12.97 7.51 19.96
C ALA A 270 -13.66 7.99 18.66
N PRO A 271 -14.99 8.19 18.66
CA PRO A 271 -15.68 8.80 17.54
C PRO A 271 -15.05 10.14 17.13
N GLY A 272 -14.56 10.23 15.89
CA GLY A 272 -13.83 11.39 15.38
C GLY A 272 -12.36 11.11 15.05
N ASP A 273 -11.79 10.03 15.59
CA ASP A 273 -10.44 9.57 15.24
C ASP A 273 -10.42 8.95 13.84
N ARG A 274 -9.40 9.26 13.03
CA ARG A 274 -9.36 8.92 11.59
C ARG A 274 -8.33 7.85 11.21
N THR A 275 -7.70 7.22 12.19
CA THR A 275 -6.65 6.23 11.94
C THR A 275 -6.94 4.94 12.68
N MET A 276 -6.99 3.84 11.93
CA MET A 276 -6.83 2.49 12.45
C MET A 276 -5.33 2.17 12.30
N GLY A 277 -4.63 2.04 13.43
CA GLY A 277 -3.19 1.72 13.47
C GLY A 277 -2.88 0.24 13.34
#